data_AF-A0A2S6ZIR2-F1
#
_entry.id   AF-A0A2S6ZIR2-F1
#
_cell.length_a   1.000
_cell.length_b   1.000
_cell.length_c   1.000
_cell.angle_alpha   90.00
_cell.angle_beta   90.00
_cell.angle_gamma   90.00
#
_symmetry.space_group_name_H-M   'P 1'
#
loop_
_entity.id
_entity.type
_entity.pdbx_description
1 polymer ?
#
loop_
_entity_poly.entity_id
_entity_poly.type
_entity_poly.pdbx_seq_one_letter_code
_entity_poly.pdbx_strand_id
1 'polypeptide(L)'
;MPRHIDLKSSLIASLLCLLGAGVVVAAARLSTHTLDESRERLQRLQIHQAPSAMALRELRAQLAELGLYEMAQIAWTGDAAEVADHDRRMQRVLQGVREQLAIYKATTPDGEEARRFAEIQAKLDRYLQLHRQLGATVHAGDRDRAGRLAAQQLLPLRRTLLADLMELSDLNAERAQQSAASGLAYAVR
;
A
#
# COMPACT_ATOMS: atom_id res chain seq x y z
N MET A 1 -40.51 -57.59 36.40
CA MET A 1 -41.26 -56.55 35.64
C MET A 1 -40.44 -56.13 34.43
N PRO A 2 -40.76 -56.56 33.20
CA PRO A 2 -40.11 -56.08 32.00
C PRO A 2 -40.89 -54.90 31.41
N ARG A 3 -40.23 -53.75 31.21
CA ARG A 3 -40.78 -52.58 30.50
C ARG A 3 -40.76 -52.89 29.00
N HIS A 4 -41.92 -53.08 28.39
CA HIS A 4 -42.07 -53.02 26.94
C HIS A 4 -41.81 -51.58 26.49
N ILE A 5 -40.70 -51.36 25.80
CA ILE A 5 -40.43 -50.10 25.10
C ILE A 5 -41.13 -50.22 23.74
N ASP A 6 -42.10 -49.34 23.51
CA ASP A 6 -42.93 -49.30 22.31
C ASP A 6 -42.05 -49.02 21.07
N LEU A 7 -42.09 -49.90 20.06
CA LEU A 7 -41.21 -49.88 18.88
C LEU A 7 -41.34 -48.54 18.11
N LYS A 8 -42.53 -47.94 18.14
CA LYS A 8 -42.81 -46.62 17.56
C LYS A 8 -42.06 -45.50 18.28
N SER A 9 -41.93 -45.57 19.61
CA SER A 9 -41.19 -44.59 20.41
C SER A 9 -39.68 -44.66 20.17
N SER A 10 -39.13 -45.86 19.87
CA SER A 10 -37.72 -46.04 19.51
C SER A 10 -37.38 -45.48 18.12
N LEU A 11 -38.29 -45.62 17.15
CA LEU A 11 -38.15 -45.04 15.81
C LEU A 11 -38.22 -43.51 15.85
N ILE A 12 -39.15 -42.94 16.63
CA ILE A 12 -39.28 -41.49 16.80
C ILE A 12 -38.03 -40.90 17.48
N ALA A 13 -37.50 -41.57 18.52
CA ALA A 13 -36.27 -41.15 19.19
C ALA A 13 -35.05 -41.17 18.24
N SER A 14 -34.92 -42.19 17.40
CA SER A 14 -33.82 -42.29 16.43
C SER A 14 -33.92 -41.22 15.33
N LEU A 15 -35.14 -40.92 14.87
CA LEU A 15 -35.38 -39.88 13.86
C LEU A 15 -35.03 -38.48 14.41
N LEU A 16 -35.38 -38.21 15.68
CA LEU A 16 -35.02 -36.97 16.38
C LEU A 16 -33.50 -36.84 16.58
N CYS A 17 -32.80 -37.93 16.92
CA CYS A 17 -31.34 -37.92 17.04
C CYS A 17 -30.64 -37.66 15.70
N LEU A 18 -31.12 -38.25 14.60
CA LEU A 18 -30.56 -38.01 13.26
C LEU A 18 -30.81 -36.57 12.78
N LEU A 19 -32.00 -36.02 13.05
CA LEU A 19 -32.32 -34.61 12.78
C LEU A 19 -31.42 -33.67 13.60
N GLY A 20 -31.24 -33.95 14.89
CA GLY A 20 -30.34 -33.19 15.76
C GLY A 20 -28.88 -33.23 15.29
N ALA A 21 -28.39 -34.40 14.89
CA ALA A 21 -27.04 -34.55 14.33
C ALA A 21 -26.87 -33.78 13.01
N GLY A 22 -27.89 -33.80 12.14
CA GLY A 22 -27.88 -33.03 10.89
C GLY A 22 -27.79 -31.52 11.12
N VAL A 23 -28.52 -30.99 12.11
CA VAL A 23 -28.46 -29.57 12.49
C VAL A 23 -27.09 -29.20 13.05
N VAL A 24 -26.49 -30.05 13.89
CA VAL A 24 -25.14 -29.82 14.44
C VAL A 24 -24.07 -29.83 13.36
N VAL A 25 -24.14 -30.76 12.40
CA VAL A 25 -23.18 -30.83 11.27
C VAL A 25 -23.36 -29.64 10.32
N ALA A 26 -24.60 -29.21 10.06
CA ALA A 26 -24.87 -28.03 9.23
C ALA A 26 -24.37 -26.74 9.91
N ALA A 27 -24.62 -26.57 11.21
CA ALA A 27 -24.12 -25.45 11.98
C ALA A 27 -22.57 -25.45 12.03
N ALA A 28 -21.95 -26.61 12.23
CA ALA A 28 -20.49 -26.75 12.22
C ALA A 28 -19.89 -26.39 10.85
N ARG A 29 -20.49 -26.85 9.75
CA ARG A 29 -20.05 -26.49 8.39
C ARG A 29 -20.22 -25.00 8.09
N LEU A 30 -21.32 -24.39 8.51
CA LEU A 30 -21.56 -22.96 8.34
C LEU A 30 -20.56 -22.13 9.17
N SER A 31 -20.26 -22.56 10.39
CA SER A 31 -19.24 -21.93 11.24
C SER A 31 -17.82 -22.06 10.67
N THR A 32 -17.44 -23.20 10.09
CA THR A 32 -16.10 -23.33 9.49
C THR A 32 -15.94 -22.48 8.24
N HIS A 33 -16.97 -22.41 7.38
CA HIS A 33 -16.94 -21.61 6.15
C HIS A 33 -16.77 -20.11 6.44
N THR A 34 -17.55 -19.59 7.39
CA THR A 34 -17.48 -18.18 7.81
C THR A 34 -16.14 -17.82 8.48
N LEU A 35 -15.53 -18.76 9.19
CA LEU A 35 -14.20 -18.58 9.80
C LEU A 35 -13.07 -18.58 8.76
N ASP A 36 -13.13 -19.42 7.74
CA ASP A 36 -12.11 -19.49 6.69
C ASP A 36 -12.16 -18.24 5.79
N GLU A 37 -13.34 -17.74 5.42
CA GLU A 37 -13.50 -16.46 4.71
C GLU A 37 -12.96 -15.27 5.52
N SER A 38 -13.20 -15.26 6.84
CA SER A 38 -12.69 -14.23 7.74
C SER A 38 -11.15 -14.27 7.87
N ARG A 39 -10.56 -15.47 7.82
CA ARG A 39 -9.10 -15.68 7.83
C ARG A 39 -8.45 -15.21 6.53
N GLU A 40 -8.97 -15.61 5.38
CA GLU A 40 -8.49 -15.12 4.07
C GLU A 40 -8.62 -13.60 3.95
N ARG A 41 -9.66 -13.02 4.57
CA ARG A 41 -9.89 -11.57 4.62
C ARG A 41 -8.87 -10.85 5.51
N LEU A 42 -8.59 -11.35 6.71
CA LEU A 42 -7.53 -10.83 7.58
C LEU A 42 -6.16 -10.95 6.91
N GLN A 43 -5.89 -12.06 6.24
CA GLN A 43 -4.66 -12.23 5.45
C GLN A 43 -4.55 -11.19 4.34
N ARG A 44 -5.59 -10.95 3.53
CA ARG A 44 -5.53 -9.93 2.46
C ARG A 44 -5.34 -8.50 3.00
N LEU A 45 -6.01 -8.16 4.10
CA LEU A 45 -5.83 -6.87 4.79
C LEU A 45 -4.39 -6.70 5.31
N GLN A 46 -3.85 -7.75 5.94
CA GLN A 46 -2.51 -7.74 6.53
C GLN A 46 -1.38 -7.80 5.50
N ILE A 47 -1.58 -8.51 4.39
CA ILE A 47 -0.50 -8.79 3.42
C ILE A 47 -0.47 -7.77 2.28
N HIS A 48 -1.62 -7.21 1.87
CA HIS A 48 -1.68 -6.34 0.68
C HIS A 48 -2.12 -4.91 0.98
N GLN A 49 -3.25 -4.72 1.65
CA GLN A 49 -3.88 -3.39 1.73
C GLN A 49 -3.16 -2.45 2.70
N ALA A 50 -2.88 -2.90 3.93
CA ALA A 50 -2.15 -2.07 4.89
C ALA A 50 -0.72 -1.74 4.43
N PRO A 51 0.07 -2.70 3.89
CA PRO A 51 1.40 -2.40 3.34
C PRO A 51 1.36 -1.42 2.16
N SER A 52 0.36 -1.52 1.28
CA SER A 52 0.22 -0.64 0.10
C SER A 52 0.00 0.82 0.51
N ALA A 53 -0.98 1.08 1.37
CA ALA A 53 -1.31 2.42 1.83
C ALA A 53 -0.15 3.05 2.64
N MET A 54 0.52 2.25 3.47
CA MET A 54 1.70 2.70 4.21
C MET A 54 2.86 3.07 3.27
N ALA A 55 3.13 2.24 2.26
CA ALA A 55 4.20 2.49 1.30
C ALA A 55 3.96 3.78 0.49
N LEU A 56 2.73 4.02 0.03
CA LEU A 56 2.40 5.27 -0.68
C LEU A 56 2.54 6.50 0.22
N ARG A 57 2.12 6.41 1.49
CA ARG A 57 2.28 7.48 2.47
C ARG A 57 3.76 7.79 2.72
N GLU A 58 4.56 6.75 2.93
CA GLU A 58 5.99 6.90 3.21
C GLU A 58 6.74 7.42 1.98
N LEU A 59 6.43 6.93 0.78
CA LEU A 59 6.98 7.44 -0.48
C LEU A 59 6.74 8.95 -0.63
N ARG A 60 5.53 9.42 -0.35
CA ARG A 60 5.20 10.86 -0.37
C ARG A 60 5.99 11.65 0.67
N ALA A 61 6.13 11.13 1.89
CA ALA A 61 6.89 11.77 2.96
C ALA A 61 8.38 11.91 2.57
N GLN A 62 8.98 10.84 2.05
CA GLN A 62 10.36 10.82 1.60
C GLN A 62 10.60 11.78 0.42
N LEU A 63 9.68 11.86 -0.55
CA LEU A 63 9.81 12.83 -1.64
C LEU A 63 9.67 14.28 -1.17
N ALA A 64 8.85 14.55 -0.16
CA ALA A 64 8.79 15.86 0.47
C ALA A 64 10.09 16.20 1.20
N GLU A 65 10.66 15.25 1.96
CA GLU A 65 11.92 15.41 2.67
C GLU A 65 13.11 15.61 1.72
N LEU A 66 13.20 14.81 0.66
CA LEU A 66 14.19 14.98 -0.41
C LEU A 66 14.15 16.40 -0.96
N GLY A 67 12.93 16.89 -1.18
CA GLY A 67 12.69 18.24 -1.65
C GLY A 67 13.16 19.36 -0.72
N LEU A 68 13.16 19.14 0.60
CA LEU A 68 13.72 20.07 1.59
C LEU A 68 15.24 20.06 1.53
N TYR A 69 15.86 18.88 1.43
CA TYR A 69 17.31 18.77 1.32
C TYR A 69 17.85 19.34 0.00
N GLU A 70 17.13 19.21 -1.11
CA GLU A 70 17.49 19.84 -2.38
C GLU A 70 17.54 21.37 -2.24
N MET A 71 16.55 21.97 -1.58
CA MET A 71 16.51 23.42 -1.34
C MET A 71 17.66 23.86 -0.43
N ALA A 72 17.92 23.11 0.64
CA ALA A 72 19.02 23.39 1.55
C ALA A 72 20.38 23.28 0.85
N GLN A 73 20.58 22.23 0.04
CA GLN A 73 21.82 22.03 -0.72
C GLN A 73 22.08 23.18 -1.72
N ILE A 74 21.04 23.69 -2.40
CA ILE A 74 21.18 24.90 -3.24
C ILE A 74 21.62 26.10 -2.39
N ALA A 75 21.06 26.28 -1.20
CA ALA A 75 21.41 27.39 -0.32
C ALA A 75 22.88 27.33 0.16
N TRP A 76 23.41 26.12 0.35
CA TRP A 76 24.79 25.84 0.75
C TRP A 76 25.77 25.67 -0.41
N THR A 77 25.36 25.95 -1.64
CA THR A 77 26.29 25.87 -2.79
C THR A 77 27.53 26.74 -2.56
N GLY A 78 28.71 26.14 -2.72
CA GLY A 78 30.00 26.76 -2.41
C GLY A 78 30.59 26.32 -1.05
N ASP A 79 29.79 25.76 -0.15
CA ASP A 79 30.25 25.11 1.07
C ASP A 79 30.32 23.59 0.87
N ALA A 80 31.54 23.08 0.63
CA ALA A 80 31.74 21.67 0.32
C ALA A 80 31.36 20.74 1.48
N ALA A 81 31.49 21.18 2.73
CA ALA A 81 31.19 20.35 3.89
C ALA A 81 29.67 20.20 4.06
N GLU A 82 28.94 21.30 3.94
CA GLU A 82 27.47 21.29 4.01
C GLU A 82 26.86 20.55 2.82
N VAL A 83 27.36 20.77 1.60
CA VAL A 83 26.91 20.05 0.40
C VAL A 83 27.07 18.54 0.59
N ALA A 84 28.22 18.08 1.08
CA ALA A 84 28.48 16.67 1.32
C ALA A 84 27.61 16.07 2.44
N ASP A 85 27.23 16.86 3.46
CA ASP A 85 26.27 16.39 4.47
C ASP A 85 24.88 16.18 3.88
N HIS A 86 24.42 17.12 3.07
CA HIS A 86 23.13 17.03 2.40
C HIS A 86 23.10 15.87 1.39
N ASP A 87 24.18 15.60 0.67
CA ASP A 87 24.27 14.42 -0.19
C ASP A 87 24.03 13.11 0.58
N ARG A 88 24.65 12.96 1.76
CA ARG A 88 24.44 11.77 2.59
C ARG A 88 23.00 11.64 3.08
N ARG A 89 22.36 12.76 3.46
CA ARG A 89 20.95 12.76 3.87
C ARG A 89 20.04 12.37 2.72
N MET A 90 20.24 12.98 1.55
CA MET A 90 19.45 12.68 0.35
C MET A 90 19.64 11.23 -0.11
N GLN A 91 20.85 10.67 -0.02
CA GLN A 91 21.08 9.24 -0.32
C GLN A 91 20.27 8.30 0.58
N ARG A 92 20.14 8.61 1.87
CA ARG A 92 19.28 7.83 2.78
C ARG A 92 17.80 7.94 2.41
N VAL A 93 17.33 9.14 2.08
CA VAL A 93 15.96 9.34 1.61
C VAL A 93 15.69 8.57 0.31
N LEU A 94 16.63 8.62 -0.65
CA LEU A 94 16.54 7.87 -1.90
C LEU A 94 16.54 6.36 -1.70
N GLN A 95 17.26 5.85 -0.69
CA GLN A 95 17.16 4.46 -0.29
C GLN A 95 15.74 4.12 0.19
N GLY A 96 15.18 4.94 1.08
CA GLY A 96 13.80 4.79 1.53
C GLY A 96 12.81 4.78 0.36
N VAL A 97 12.97 5.69 -0.60
CA VAL A 97 12.10 5.76 -1.80
C VAL A 97 12.12 4.43 -2.56
N ARG A 98 13.31 3.85 -2.78
CA ARG A 98 13.45 2.54 -3.45
C ARG A 98 12.77 1.42 -2.66
N GLU A 99 12.92 1.42 -1.34
CA GLU A 99 12.31 0.43 -0.45
C GLU A 99 10.78 0.51 -0.53
N GLN A 100 10.19 1.71 -0.43
CA GLN A 100 8.74 1.87 -0.49
C GLN A 100 8.15 1.54 -1.85
N LEU A 101 8.85 1.88 -2.94
CA LEU A 101 8.44 1.46 -4.29
C LEU A 101 8.45 -0.06 -4.43
N ALA A 102 9.44 -0.75 -3.86
CA ALA A 102 9.52 -2.20 -3.89
C ALA A 102 8.36 -2.83 -3.08
N ILE A 103 8.07 -2.30 -1.89
CA ILE A 103 6.93 -2.74 -1.06
C ILE A 103 5.63 -2.55 -1.83
N TYR A 104 5.38 -1.36 -2.36
CA TYR A 104 4.16 -1.06 -3.11
C TYR A 104 4.03 -1.95 -4.35
N LYS A 105 5.10 -2.14 -5.13
CA LYS A 105 5.09 -3.03 -6.29
C LYS A 105 4.76 -4.49 -5.90
N ALA A 106 5.23 -4.95 -4.75
CA ALA A 106 4.98 -6.29 -4.24
C ALA A 106 3.51 -6.52 -3.83
N THR A 107 2.71 -5.46 -3.62
CA THR A 107 1.27 -5.59 -3.38
C THR A 107 0.48 -5.90 -4.66
N THR A 108 1.17 -6.00 -5.81
CA THR A 108 0.61 -6.33 -7.11
C THR A 108 -0.58 -5.43 -7.47
N PRO A 109 -0.35 -4.11 -7.67
CA PRO A 109 -1.39 -3.24 -8.19
C PRO A 109 -1.86 -3.77 -9.56
N ASP A 110 -3.14 -3.62 -9.84
CA ASP A 110 -3.80 -4.12 -11.05
C ASP A 110 -4.69 -3.05 -11.69
N GLY A 111 -5.13 -3.31 -12.93
CA GLY A 111 -6.01 -2.42 -13.68
C GLY A 111 -5.53 -0.96 -13.74
N GLU A 112 -6.40 -0.05 -13.35
CA GLU A 112 -6.13 1.40 -13.33
C GLU A 112 -5.02 1.77 -12.32
N GLU A 113 -4.95 1.11 -11.16
CA GLU A 113 -3.92 1.37 -10.15
C GLU A 113 -2.52 1.04 -10.71
N ALA A 114 -2.38 -0.08 -11.43
CA ALA A 114 -1.13 -0.45 -12.10
C ALA A 114 -0.71 0.56 -13.17
N ARG A 115 -1.67 1.03 -13.99
CA ARG A 115 -1.42 2.02 -15.04
C ARG A 115 -0.92 3.34 -14.46
N ARG A 116 -1.61 3.85 -13.43
CA ARG A 116 -1.23 5.09 -12.73
C ARG A 116 0.13 4.95 -12.06
N PHE A 117 0.41 3.81 -11.45
CA PHE A 117 1.71 3.57 -10.84
C PHE A 117 2.85 3.57 -11.87
N ALA A 118 2.65 2.99 -13.06
CA ALA A 118 3.66 3.04 -14.12
C ALA A 118 3.96 4.48 -14.60
N GLU A 119 2.93 5.32 -14.71
CA GLU A 119 3.09 6.75 -15.04
C GLU A 119 3.87 7.51 -13.95
N ILE A 120 3.57 7.22 -12.69
CA ILE A 120 4.28 7.77 -11.53
C ILE A 120 5.75 7.33 -11.54
N GLN A 121 6.05 6.07 -11.86
CA GLN A 121 7.42 5.59 -11.98
C GLN A 121 8.20 6.36 -13.06
N ALA A 122 7.63 6.56 -14.24
CA ALA A 122 8.26 7.34 -15.30
C ALA A 122 8.53 8.80 -14.87
N LYS A 123 7.59 9.44 -14.17
CA LYS A 123 7.76 10.80 -13.63
C LYS A 123 8.83 10.84 -12.54
N LEU A 124 8.88 9.83 -11.68
CA LEU A 124 9.90 9.71 -10.65
C LEU A 124 11.29 9.53 -11.27
N ASP A 125 11.45 8.69 -12.29
CA ASP A 125 12.73 8.53 -12.99
C ASP A 125 13.21 9.86 -13.58
N ARG A 126 12.28 10.62 -14.17
CA ARG A 126 12.58 11.97 -14.66
C ARG A 126 12.97 12.93 -13.53
N TYR A 127 12.28 12.87 -12.40
CA TYR A 127 12.60 13.67 -11.21
C TYR A 127 13.99 13.33 -10.67
N LEU A 128 14.33 12.05 -10.56
CA LEU A 128 15.66 11.60 -10.12
C LEU A 128 16.77 11.96 -11.11
N GLN A 129 16.46 12.03 -12.41
CA GLN A 129 17.39 12.57 -13.39
C GLN A 129 17.67 14.06 -13.15
N LEU A 130 16.64 14.87 -12.92
CA LEU A 130 16.78 16.29 -12.62
C LEU A 130 17.49 16.53 -11.27
N HIS A 131 17.21 15.70 -10.27
CA HIS A 131 17.89 15.69 -8.97
C HIS A 131 19.41 15.51 -9.15
N ARG A 132 19.85 14.54 -9.97
CA ARG A 132 21.28 14.35 -10.26
C ARG A 132 21.90 15.55 -10.99
N GLN A 133 21.16 16.16 -11.91
CA GLN A 133 21.60 17.38 -12.60
C GLN A 133 21.73 18.56 -11.63
N LEU A 134 20.82 18.66 -10.66
CA LEU A 134 20.88 19.65 -9.59
C LEU A 134 22.14 19.46 -8.75
N GLY A 135 22.37 18.25 -8.23
CA GLY A 135 23.56 17.93 -7.44
C GLY A 135 24.85 18.23 -8.20
N ALA A 136 24.95 17.84 -9.47
CA ALA A 136 26.11 18.17 -10.31
C ALA A 136 26.33 19.68 -10.45
N THR A 137 25.25 20.46 -10.54
CA THR A 137 25.32 21.92 -10.63
C THR A 137 25.75 22.56 -9.31
N VAL A 138 25.24 22.06 -8.17
CA VAL A 138 25.68 22.45 -6.83
C VAL A 138 27.17 22.15 -6.63
N HIS A 139 27.63 20.96 -6.98
CA HIS A 139 29.05 20.59 -6.86
C HIS A 139 29.97 21.41 -7.76
N ALA A 140 29.45 21.93 -8.88
CA ALA A 140 30.16 22.89 -9.72
C ALA A 140 30.20 24.31 -9.13
N GLY A 141 29.54 24.56 -8.00
CA GLY A 141 29.46 25.89 -7.37
C GLY A 141 28.47 26.84 -8.05
N ASP A 142 27.70 26.39 -9.03
CA ASP A 142 26.83 27.25 -9.85
C ASP A 142 25.43 27.37 -9.23
N ARG A 143 25.33 28.17 -8.17
CA ARG A 143 24.09 28.38 -7.41
C ARG A 143 22.95 28.91 -8.27
N ASP A 144 23.24 29.83 -9.20
CA ASP A 144 22.24 30.46 -10.04
C ASP A 144 21.62 29.45 -11.02
N ARG A 145 22.46 28.61 -11.65
CA ARG A 145 21.97 27.55 -12.52
C ARG A 145 21.22 26.48 -11.73
N ALA A 146 21.69 26.13 -10.53
CA ALA A 146 20.99 25.18 -9.66
C ALA A 146 19.60 25.71 -9.29
N GLY A 147 19.50 26.98 -8.92
CA GLY A 147 18.24 27.67 -8.64
C GLY A 147 17.28 27.70 -9.84
N ARG A 148 17.77 28.01 -11.05
CA ARG A 148 16.95 27.98 -12.27
C ARG A 148 16.45 26.58 -12.60
N LEU A 149 17.31 25.57 -12.54
CA LEU A 149 16.94 24.17 -12.77
C LEU A 149 15.84 23.73 -11.79
N ALA A 150 16.02 24.07 -10.51
CA ALA A 150 15.04 23.76 -9.47
C ALA A 150 13.69 24.44 -9.74
N ALA A 151 13.69 25.76 -9.97
CA ALA A 151 12.48 26.55 -10.17
C ALA A 151 11.71 26.16 -11.44
N GLN A 152 12.42 25.93 -12.55
CA GLN A 152 11.80 25.74 -13.87
C GLN A 152 11.39 24.30 -14.16
N GLN A 153 12.08 23.31 -13.57
CA GLN A 153 11.88 21.90 -13.94
C GLN A 153 11.60 21.01 -12.73
N LEU A 154 12.44 21.08 -11.71
CA LEU A 154 12.36 20.13 -10.58
C LEU A 154 11.11 20.35 -9.71
N LEU A 155 10.85 21.60 -9.30
CA LEU A 155 9.71 21.95 -8.44
C LEU A 155 8.35 21.75 -9.12
N PRO A 156 8.13 22.13 -10.39
CA PRO A 156 6.91 21.77 -11.12
C PRO A 156 6.70 20.25 -11.17
N LEU A 157 7.73 19.49 -11.55
CA LEU A 157 7.62 18.03 -11.65
C LEU A 157 7.32 17.38 -10.30
N ARG A 158 7.96 17.83 -9.22
CA ARG A 158 7.71 17.32 -7.86
C ARG A 158 6.27 17.54 -7.43
N ARG A 159 5.70 18.72 -7.72
CA ARG A 159 4.30 19.04 -7.42
C ARG A 159 3.35 18.09 -8.15
N THR A 160 3.57 17.87 -9.45
CA THR A 160 2.78 16.91 -10.22
C THR A 160 2.92 15.50 -9.67
N LEU A 161 4.15 15.05 -9.39
CA LEU A 161 4.42 13.72 -8.84
C LEU A 161 3.71 13.48 -7.50
N LEU A 162 3.72 14.47 -6.60
CA LEU A 162 3.02 14.37 -5.30
C LEU A 162 1.49 14.34 -5.48
N ALA A 163 0.95 15.09 -6.43
CA ALA A 163 -0.48 15.04 -6.76
C ALA A 163 -0.88 13.68 -7.32
N ASP A 164 -0.11 13.13 -8.26
CA ASP A 164 -0.36 11.79 -8.82
C ASP A 164 -0.31 10.71 -7.73
N LEU A 165 0.65 10.81 -6.79
CA LEU A 165 0.74 9.88 -5.65
C LEU A 165 -0.44 10.01 -4.69
N MET A 166 -1.06 11.19 -4.57
CA MET A 166 -2.30 11.36 -3.82
C MET A 166 -3.46 10.66 -4.52
N GLU A 167 -3.63 10.89 -5.83
CA GLU A 167 -4.66 10.21 -6.63
C GLU A 167 -4.51 8.68 -6.56
N LEU A 168 -3.27 8.17 -6.62
CA LEU A 168 -3.00 6.74 -6.48
C LEU A 168 -3.37 6.22 -5.08
N SER A 169 -3.14 7.04 -4.05
CA SER A 169 -3.52 6.70 -2.66
C SER A 169 -5.04 6.60 -2.51
N ASP A 170 -5.78 7.48 -3.17
CA ASP A 170 -7.25 7.49 -3.16
C ASP A 170 -7.79 6.25 -3.88
N LEU A 171 -7.26 5.92 -5.07
CA LEU A 171 -7.60 4.69 -5.80
C LEU A 171 -7.30 3.43 -4.98
N ASN A 172 -6.15 3.40 -4.29
CA ASN A 172 -5.77 2.29 -3.42
C ASN A 172 -6.77 2.11 -2.27
N ALA A 173 -7.21 3.22 -1.66
CA ALA A 173 -8.20 3.22 -0.58
C ALA A 173 -9.60 2.77 -1.06
N GLU A 174 -10.03 3.23 -2.23
CA GLU A 174 -11.30 2.80 -2.85
C GLU A 174 -11.32 1.30 -3.13
N ARG A 175 -10.23 0.75 -3.70
CA ARG A 175 -10.10 -0.71 -3.93
C ARG A 175 -10.17 -1.49 -2.62
N ALA A 176 -9.56 -0.98 -1.55
CA ALA A 176 -9.63 -1.59 -0.23
C ALA A 176 -11.08 -1.64 0.31
N GLN A 177 -11.83 -0.56 0.16
CA GLN A 177 -13.24 -0.48 0.58
C GLN A 177 -14.15 -1.40 -0.26
N GLN A 178 -13.97 -1.43 -1.58
CA GLN A 178 -14.75 -2.31 -2.47
C GLN A 178 -14.51 -3.79 -2.18
N SER A 179 -13.26 -4.16 -1.87
CA SER A 179 -12.90 -5.51 -1.42
C SER A 179 -13.58 -5.87 -0.09
N ALA A 180 -13.67 -4.91 0.84
CA ALA A 180 -14.37 -5.09 2.11
C ALA A 180 -15.90 -5.23 1.92
N ALA A 181 -16.52 -4.42 1.06
CA ALA A 181 -17.95 -4.47 0.79
C ALA A 181 -18.37 -5.75 0.06
N SER A 182 -17.62 -6.17 -0.96
CA SER A 182 -17.93 -7.36 -1.77
C SER A 182 -17.93 -8.65 -0.93
N GLY A 183 -16.99 -8.78 0.01
CA GLY A 183 -16.99 -9.95 0.89
C GLY A 183 -18.09 -9.92 1.96
N LEU A 184 -18.68 -8.76 2.30
CA LEU A 184 -19.85 -8.71 3.20
C LEU A 184 -21.11 -9.16 2.48
N ALA A 185 -21.25 -8.82 1.20
CA ALA A 185 -22.37 -9.24 0.38
C ALA A 185 -22.40 -10.76 0.13
N TYR A 186 -21.25 -11.43 0.14
CA TYR A 186 -21.15 -12.88 -0.01
C TYR A 186 -21.43 -13.64 1.29
N ALA A 187 -21.07 -13.08 2.46
CA ALA A 187 -21.31 -13.71 3.77
C ALA A 187 -22.78 -13.69 4.24
N VAL A 188 -23.65 -12.92 3.56
CA VAL A 188 -25.08 -12.76 3.90
C VAL A 188 -25.99 -13.60 2.98
N ARG A 189 -25.42 -14.28 1.98
CA ARG A 189 -26.16 -15.14 1.03
C ARG A 189 -26.02 -16.61 1.38
#